data_AF-A0A453NBK6-F1
#
_entry.id   AF-A0A453NBK6-F1
#
_cell.length_a   1.000
_cell.length_b   1.000
_cell.length_c   1.000
_cell.angle_alpha   90.00
_cell.angle_beta   90.00
_cell.angle_gamma   90.00
#
_symmetry.space_group_name_H-M   'P 1'
#
loop_
_entity.id
_entity.type
_entity.pdbx_description
1 polymer ?
#
loop_
_entity_poly.entity_id
_entity_poly.type
_entity_poly.pdbx_seq_one_letter_code
_entity_poly.pdbx_strand_id
1 'polypeptide(L)'
;QILADAMGLGKTIMTISLLLSDSSKGRVTTQHSTQISGEASGLGETPIQSLDSVKNLASPFSFSKIRKLKAPLIGGGNLVICPMTLLSQWKAEIEAHTKPNSLNIYVHYGQSRPKEASFIGQNDIVLTTYGVVASEFSTESSTENGGLYSVHWFRIVLDEAHMIKSSKSLISQAAAALTADRRWCLTGTPIQNNLEDLYSLFRFLKVEPWRNWALWNKLVQKPFEEGDERGLKLVQTILKPVMLRRTKHSTDKEGRPILTLPP
;
A
#
# COMPACT_ATOMS: atom_id res chain seq x y z
N GLN A 1 -7.79 -4.36 2.26
CA GLN A 1 -8.71 -4.80 3.34
C GLN A 1 -7.94 -4.81 4.67
N ILE A 2 -8.61 -4.65 5.80
CA ILE A 2 -8.03 -4.67 7.14
C ILE A 2 -8.52 -5.93 7.85
N LEU A 3 -7.60 -6.81 8.24
CA LEU A 3 -7.87 -7.95 9.10
C LEU A 3 -7.52 -7.57 10.54
N ALA A 4 -8.54 -7.18 11.30
CA ALA A 4 -8.43 -6.60 12.63
C ALA A 4 -8.60 -7.61 13.78
N ASP A 5 -8.34 -8.89 13.52
CA ASP A 5 -8.62 -9.96 14.48
C ASP A 5 -7.72 -9.91 15.71
N ALA A 6 -8.28 -10.30 16.86
CA ALA A 6 -7.54 -10.47 18.11
C ALA A 6 -6.33 -11.40 17.95
N MET A 7 -5.31 -11.18 18.80
CA MET A 7 -4.13 -12.05 18.84
C MET A 7 -4.54 -13.49 19.17
N GLY A 8 -3.95 -14.46 18.46
CA GLY A 8 -4.27 -15.89 18.59
C GLY A 8 -5.36 -16.41 17.65
N LEU A 9 -6.04 -15.57 16.86
CA LEU A 9 -7.06 -16.00 15.90
C LEU A 9 -6.50 -16.45 14.52
N GLY A 10 -5.19 -16.74 14.44
CA GLY A 10 -4.59 -17.33 13.23
C GLY A 10 -4.46 -16.41 12.02
N LYS A 11 -4.34 -15.08 12.21
CA LYS A 11 -4.15 -14.10 11.11
C LYS A 11 -3.03 -14.50 10.13
N THR A 12 -1.90 -14.98 10.66
CA THR A 12 -0.75 -15.45 9.88
C THR A 12 -1.16 -16.61 8.97
N ILE A 13 -1.77 -17.66 9.52
CA ILE A 13 -2.21 -18.84 8.75
C ILE A 13 -3.26 -18.49 7.70
N MET A 14 -4.24 -17.65 8.04
CA MET A 14 -5.24 -17.17 7.07
C MET A 14 -4.60 -16.38 5.94
N THR A 15 -3.60 -15.57 6.26
CA THR A 15 -2.85 -14.82 5.25
C THR A 15 -2.04 -15.77 4.39
N ILE A 16 -1.33 -16.76 4.96
CA ILE A 16 -0.60 -17.76 4.19
C ILE A 16 -1.55 -18.48 3.23
N SER A 17 -2.69 -18.97 3.70
CA SER A 17 -3.70 -19.59 2.82
C SER A 17 -4.12 -18.67 1.66
N LEU A 18 -4.31 -17.37 1.93
CA LEU A 18 -4.59 -16.37 0.91
C LEU A 18 -3.42 -16.18 -0.08
N LEU A 19 -2.18 -16.15 0.42
CA LEU A 19 -0.97 -16.07 -0.41
C LEU A 19 -0.88 -17.26 -1.38
N LEU A 20 -1.23 -18.46 -0.91
CA LEU A 20 -1.19 -19.71 -1.68
C LEU A 20 -2.36 -19.87 -2.66
N SER A 21 -3.52 -19.30 -2.33
CA SER A 21 -4.74 -19.45 -3.17
C SER A 21 -4.67 -18.70 -4.51
N ASP A 22 -3.84 -17.66 -4.61
CA ASP A 22 -3.73 -16.80 -5.79
C ASP A 22 -2.29 -16.25 -5.86
N SER A 23 -1.48 -16.90 -6.70
CA SER A 23 -0.05 -16.63 -6.94
C SER A 23 0.19 -15.76 -8.19
N SER A 24 -0.82 -14.97 -8.60
CA SER A 24 -0.69 -14.03 -9.71
C SER A 24 0.48 -13.05 -9.52
N LYS A 25 1.00 -12.49 -10.62
CA LYS A 25 1.97 -11.39 -10.61
C LYS A 25 1.27 -10.05 -10.85
N GLY A 26 1.87 -8.97 -10.35
CA GLY A 26 1.34 -7.62 -10.52
C GLY A 26 1.23 -7.23 -12.00
N ARG A 27 0.12 -6.57 -12.37
CA ARG A 27 -0.13 -6.18 -13.76
C ARG A 27 0.85 -5.11 -14.24
N VAL A 28 1.79 -5.50 -15.10
CA VAL A 28 2.67 -4.55 -15.81
C VAL A 28 1.88 -3.97 -16.97
N THR A 29 1.40 -2.74 -16.83
CA THR A 29 0.78 -2.02 -17.96
C THR A 29 1.89 -1.54 -18.89
N THR A 30 2.18 -2.28 -19.96
CA THR A 30 2.89 -1.72 -21.11
C THR A 30 2.01 -0.62 -21.70
N GLN A 31 2.42 0.63 -21.55
CA GLN A 31 1.81 1.73 -22.30
C GLN A 31 2.18 1.52 -23.78
N HIS A 32 1.34 0.79 -24.52
CA HIS A 32 1.33 0.89 -25.98
C HIS A 32 0.74 2.25 -26.33
N SER A 33 1.61 3.21 -26.66
CA SER A 33 1.20 4.40 -27.39
C SER A 33 0.72 3.95 -28.76
N THR A 34 -0.60 3.88 -28.95
CA THR A 34 -1.20 3.81 -30.29
C THR A 34 -0.84 5.11 -31.00
N GLN A 35 0.10 5.04 -31.94
CA GLN A 35 0.33 6.11 -32.90
C GLN A 35 -0.93 6.24 -33.75
N ILE A 36 -1.69 7.32 -33.55
CA ILE A 36 -2.64 7.79 -34.55
C ILE A 36 -1.84 8.70 -35.48
N SER A 37 -1.43 8.14 -36.61
CA SER A 37 -1.04 8.92 -37.79
C SER A 37 -2.30 9.48 -38.44
N GLY A 38 -2.44 10.80 -38.42
CA GLY A 38 -3.49 11.53 -39.13
C GLY A 38 -2.88 12.78 -39.74
N GLU A 39 -2.71 12.74 -41.06
CA GLU A 39 -2.13 13.78 -41.90
C GLU A 39 -2.96 15.07 -41.89
N ALA A 40 -2.26 16.20 -42.11
CA ALA A 40 -2.80 17.55 -42.13
C ALA A 40 -3.33 17.97 -43.51
N SER A 41 -4.42 18.75 -43.51
CA SER A 41 -4.76 19.84 -44.46
C SER A 41 -6.08 20.47 -43.97
N GLY A 42 -6.38 21.76 -43.96
CA GLY A 42 -5.74 23.02 -44.36
C GLY A 42 -6.85 24.10 -44.42
N LEU A 43 -6.49 25.35 -44.12
CA LEU A 43 -7.15 26.64 -44.48
C LEU A 43 -8.29 27.22 -43.59
N GLY A 44 -8.10 28.48 -43.18
CA GLY A 44 -9.16 29.40 -42.70
C GLY A 44 -8.70 30.46 -41.69
N GLU A 45 -8.52 31.71 -42.14
CA GLU A 45 -7.92 32.88 -41.49
C GLU A 45 -8.80 33.61 -40.43
N THR A 46 -8.19 33.99 -39.29
CA THR A 46 -8.14 35.25 -38.46
C THR A 46 -9.22 36.38 -38.52
N PRO A 47 -9.21 37.46 -37.65
CA PRO A 47 -8.70 37.68 -36.26
C PRO A 47 -9.59 38.62 -35.34
N ILE A 48 -9.05 38.99 -34.15
CA ILE A 48 -9.31 40.20 -33.28
C ILE A 48 -10.38 39.97 -32.16
N GLN A 49 -10.18 40.26 -30.85
CA GLN A 49 -9.51 41.38 -30.18
C GLN A 49 -8.99 41.06 -28.76
N SER A 50 -7.91 41.75 -28.42
CA SER A 50 -7.09 41.82 -27.21
C SER A 50 -7.78 42.14 -25.88
N LEU A 51 -7.17 41.67 -24.78
CA LEU A 51 -6.95 42.45 -23.56
C LEU A 51 -5.61 42.01 -22.93
N ASP A 52 -4.53 42.62 -23.42
CA ASP A 52 -3.24 42.68 -22.74
C ASP A 52 -3.33 43.67 -21.58
N SER A 53 -2.93 43.26 -20.37
CA SER A 53 -2.15 44.06 -19.41
C SER A 53 -2.05 43.37 -18.05
N VAL A 54 -1.03 42.51 -17.85
CA VAL A 54 -0.12 42.56 -16.69
C VAL A 54 1.21 41.92 -17.11
N LYS A 55 2.20 42.74 -17.47
CA LYS A 55 3.60 42.33 -17.57
C LYS A 55 4.24 42.38 -16.18
N ASN A 56 5.16 41.44 -15.96
CA ASN A 56 6.28 41.49 -15.01
C ASN A 56 6.02 41.14 -13.53
N LEU A 57 5.95 39.84 -13.24
CA LEU A 57 6.80 39.27 -12.20
C LEU A 57 7.56 38.07 -12.78
N ALA A 58 8.86 38.24 -12.93
CA ALA A 58 9.77 37.14 -13.22
C ALA A 58 9.76 36.16 -12.04
N SER A 59 9.24 34.94 -12.25
CA SER A 59 9.47 33.81 -11.35
C SER A 59 10.37 32.79 -12.06
N PRO A 60 11.51 32.40 -11.48
CA PRO A 60 12.47 31.50 -12.11
C PRO A 60 12.05 30.04 -11.93
N PHE A 61 10.93 29.62 -12.52
CA PHE A 61 10.57 28.20 -12.62
C PHE A 61 9.91 27.92 -13.96
N SER A 62 10.72 27.97 -15.02
CA SER A 62 10.38 27.36 -16.30
C SER A 62 10.18 25.85 -16.08
N PHE A 63 8.92 25.40 -16.14
CA PHE A 63 8.49 24.01 -16.01
C PHE A 63 8.76 23.19 -17.29
N SER A 64 9.88 23.45 -17.96
CA SER A 64 10.34 22.68 -19.13
C SER A 64 11.66 21.99 -18.80
N LYS A 65 11.62 21.03 -17.86
CA LYS A 65 12.71 20.08 -17.64
C LYS A 65 12.14 18.67 -17.45
N ILE A 66 12.01 17.99 -18.58
CA ILE A 66 12.23 16.55 -18.75
C ILE A 66 11.41 15.66 -17.80
N ARG A 67 10.21 15.24 -18.25
CA ARG A 67 9.63 13.96 -17.82
C ARG A 67 10.64 12.86 -18.18
N LYS A 68 11.53 12.50 -17.25
CA LYS A 68 12.20 11.21 -17.30
C LYS A 68 11.09 10.17 -17.23
N LEU A 69 10.85 9.46 -18.32
CA LEU A 69 9.98 8.28 -18.34
C LEU A 69 10.52 7.34 -17.25
N LYS A 70 9.78 7.17 -16.14
CA LYS A 70 10.09 6.11 -15.17
C LYS A 70 10.14 4.80 -15.95
N ALA A 71 11.21 4.02 -15.78
CA ALA A 71 11.31 2.72 -16.43
C ALA A 71 10.08 1.87 -16.07
N PRO A 72 9.62 0.98 -16.98
CA PRO A 72 8.49 0.11 -16.69
C PRO A 72 8.78 -0.73 -15.44
N LEU A 73 7.80 -0.81 -14.54
CA LEU A 73 7.91 -1.61 -13.31
C LEU A 73 7.96 -3.09 -13.66
N ILE A 74 8.73 -3.86 -12.89
CA ILE A 74 8.77 -5.32 -13.00
C ILE A 74 7.58 -5.92 -12.24
N GLY A 75 6.88 -6.89 -12.83
CA GLY A 75 5.80 -7.60 -12.14
C GLY A 75 6.35 -8.50 -11.03
N GLY A 76 5.89 -8.30 -9.80
CA GLY A 76 6.25 -9.12 -8.64
C GLY A 76 5.06 -9.89 -8.08
N GLY A 77 5.35 -10.93 -7.29
CA GLY A 77 4.34 -11.69 -6.56
C GLY A 77 3.86 -10.97 -5.30
N ASN A 78 4.06 -11.60 -4.14
CA ASN A 78 3.59 -11.11 -2.86
C ASN A 78 4.71 -10.46 -2.05
N LEU A 79 4.46 -9.27 -1.50
CA LEU A 79 5.36 -8.62 -0.54
C LEU A 79 4.72 -8.64 0.86
N VAL A 80 5.42 -9.22 1.83
CA VAL A 80 5.04 -9.16 3.24
C VAL A 80 6.02 -8.25 3.97
N ILE A 81 5.50 -7.23 4.63
CA ILE A 81 6.26 -6.28 5.45
C ILE A 81 5.84 -6.52 6.90
N CYS A 82 6.78 -6.94 7.74
CA CYS A 82 6.52 -7.24 9.14
C CYS A 82 7.55 -6.56 10.07
N PRO A 83 7.30 -6.50 11.38
CA PRO A 83 8.34 -6.21 12.37
C PRO A 83 9.56 -7.13 12.16
N MET A 84 10.75 -6.62 12.42
CA MET A 84 12.00 -7.38 12.25
C MET A 84 12.00 -8.69 13.04
N THR A 85 11.44 -8.67 14.24
CA THR A 85 11.33 -9.83 15.14
C THR A 85 10.45 -10.94 14.57
N LEU A 86 9.52 -10.62 13.66
CA LEU A 86 8.59 -11.60 13.06
C LEU A 86 9.08 -12.13 11.71
N LEU A 87 10.20 -11.62 11.19
CA LEU A 87 10.66 -11.96 9.84
C LEU A 87 11.02 -13.46 9.68
N SER A 88 11.75 -14.00 10.65
CA SER A 88 12.12 -15.43 10.69
C SER A 88 10.89 -16.31 10.94
N GLN A 89 9.98 -15.86 11.80
CA GLN A 89 8.73 -16.56 12.08
C GLN A 89 7.85 -16.67 10.84
N TRP A 90 7.69 -15.57 10.07
CA TRP A 90 6.95 -15.60 8.81
C TRP A 90 7.52 -16.61 7.83
N LYS A 91 8.85 -16.65 7.66
CA LYS A 91 9.52 -17.62 6.81
C LYS A 91 9.21 -19.06 7.26
N ALA A 92 9.41 -19.35 8.54
CA ALA A 92 9.20 -20.67 9.10
C ALA A 92 7.73 -21.13 8.97
N GLU A 93 6.78 -20.25 9.21
CA GLU A 93 5.35 -20.55 9.09
C GLU A 93 4.94 -20.85 7.64
N ILE A 94 5.46 -20.09 6.66
CA ILE A 94 5.20 -20.36 5.24
C ILE A 94 5.81 -21.72 4.86
N GLU A 95 7.06 -21.99 5.24
CA GLU A 95 7.75 -23.27 4.95
C GLU A 95 7.04 -24.46 5.61
N ALA A 96 6.51 -24.31 6.82
CA ALA A 96 5.79 -25.37 7.53
C ALA A 96 4.41 -25.69 6.90
N HIS A 97 3.77 -24.70 6.27
CA HIS A 97 2.42 -24.84 5.70
C HIS A 97 2.42 -24.99 4.18
N THR A 98 3.59 -25.17 3.56
CA THR A 98 3.74 -25.36 2.12
C THR A 98 4.53 -26.63 1.81
N LYS A 99 4.35 -27.16 0.60
CA LYS A 99 5.18 -28.29 0.15
C LYS A 99 6.61 -27.80 -0.05
N PRO A 100 7.64 -28.57 0.34
CA PRO A 100 9.03 -28.20 0.07
C PRO A 100 9.23 -27.88 -1.42
N ASN A 101 9.98 -26.80 -1.71
CA ASN A 101 10.29 -26.33 -3.06
C ASN A 101 9.07 -25.95 -3.94
N SER A 102 7.89 -25.75 -3.35
CA SER A 102 6.71 -25.30 -4.11
C SER A 102 6.64 -23.79 -4.33
N LEU A 103 7.45 -23.01 -3.61
CA LEU A 103 7.49 -21.55 -3.67
C LEU A 103 8.91 -21.03 -3.54
N ASN A 104 9.21 -19.96 -4.26
CA ASN A 104 10.42 -19.18 -4.08
C ASN A 104 10.16 -18.09 -3.05
N ILE A 105 10.69 -18.29 -1.84
CA ILE A 105 10.62 -17.34 -0.74
C ILE A 105 11.95 -16.62 -0.62
N TYR A 106 11.93 -15.29 -0.70
CA TYR A 106 13.12 -14.46 -0.57
C TYR A 106 13.00 -13.50 0.62
N VAL A 107 14.01 -13.49 1.49
CA VAL A 107 14.09 -12.55 2.61
C VAL A 107 14.94 -11.36 2.19
N HIS A 108 14.28 -10.25 1.89
CA HIS A 108 14.89 -8.98 1.50
C HIS A 108 15.28 -8.15 2.74
N TYR A 109 16.44 -8.48 3.31
CA TYR A 109 16.95 -7.87 4.54
C TYR A 109 18.50 -7.85 4.57
N GLY A 110 19.08 -6.95 5.36
CA GLY A 110 20.53 -6.82 5.52
C GLY A 110 21.20 -5.87 4.51
N GLN A 111 22.46 -5.53 4.73
CA GLN A 111 23.18 -4.52 3.92
C GLN A 111 23.54 -5.01 2.52
N SER A 112 23.88 -6.30 2.38
CA SER A 112 24.29 -6.91 1.11
C SER A 112 23.12 -7.47 0.29
N ARG A 113 21.91 -6.94 0.49
CA ARG A 113 20.72 -7.39 -0.24
C ARG A 113 20.78 -6.94 -1.71
N PRO A 114 20.50 -7.83 -2.68
CA PRO A 114 20.27 -7.48 -4.07
C PRO A 114 19.32 -6.30 -4.22
N LYS A 115 19.62 -5.39 -5.14
CA LYS A 115 18.76 -4.24 -5.47
C LYS A 115 18.17 -4.35 -6.86
N GLU A 116 18.49 -5.39 -7.62
CA GLU A 116 17.90 -5.60 -8.94
C GLU A 116 16.41 -5.95 -8.81
N ALA A 117 15.54 -5.12 -9.40
CA ALA A 117 14.09 -5.34 -9.38
C ALA A 117 13.69 -6.67 -10.04
N SER A 118 14.44 -7.12 -11.05
CA SER A 118 14.25 -8.42 -11.70
C SER A 118 14.45 -9.58 -10.74
N PHE A 119 15.55 -9.55 -9.96
CA PHE A 119 15.82 -10.56 -8.94
C PHE A 119 14.74 -10.56 -7.86
N ILE A 120 14.30 -9.38 -7.39
CA ILE A 120 13.26 -9.28 -6.36
C ILE A 120 11.93 -9.82 -6.91
N GLY A 121 11.51 -9.37 -8.10
CA GLY A 121 10.21 -9.69 -8.71
C GLY A 121 10.08 -11.13 -9.24
N GLN A 122 11.17 -11.89 -9.35
CA GLN A 122 11.09 -13.30 -9.76
C GLN A 122 10.54 -14.21 -8.66
N ASN A 123 10.63 -13.79 -7.38
CA ASN A 123 10.18 -14.58 -6.24
C ASN A 123 8.66 -14.52 -6.05
N ASP A 124 8.07 -15.61 -5.55
CA ASP A 124 6.64 -15.71 -5.28
C ASP A 124 6.25 -14.91 -4.04
N ILE A 125 7.12 -14.96 -3.02
CA ILE A 125 6.97 -14.25 -1.77
C ILE A 125 8.29 -13.56 -1.42
N VAL A 126 8.21 -12.25 -1.19
CA VAL A 126 9.31 -11.45 -0.64
C VAL A 126 8.94 -11.00 0.76
N LEU A 127 9.78 -11.34 1.74
CA LEU A 127 9.65 -10.93 3.13
C LEU A 127 10.61 -9.79 3.42
N THR A 128 10.13 -8.71 4.03
CA THR A 128 10.97 -7.57 4.40
C THR A 128 10.48 -6.88 5.66
N THR A 129 11.19 -5.84 6.11
CA THR A 129 10.86 -5.08 7.31
C THR A 129 10.49 -3.64 6.99
N TYR A 130 9.72 -3.02 7.89
CA TYR A 130 9.38 -1.59 7.79
C TYR A 130 10.62 -0.69 7.68
N GLY A 131 11.71 -1.04 8.38
CA GLY A 131 12.97 -0.30 8.33
C GLY A 131 13.63 -0.35 6.95
N VAL A 132 13.64 -1.53 6.29
CA VAL A 132 14.17 -1.68 4.93
C VAL A 132 13.35 -0.86 3.93
N VAL A 133 12.02 -0.97 4.00
CA VAL A 133 11.07 -0.22 3.16
C VAL A 133 11.30 1.29 3.26
N ALA A 134 11.47 1.81 4.49
CA ALA A 134 11.76 3.22 4.72
C ALA A 134 13.16 3.62 4.23
N SER A 135 14.17 2.77 4.45
CA SER A 135 15.54 3.05 4.00
C SER A 135 15.65 3.15 2.48
N GLU A 136 14.97 2.27 1.75
CA GLU A 136 15.01 2.27 0.28
C GLU A 136 14.25 3.44 -0.32
N PHE A 137 13.16 3.83 0.32
CA PHE A 137 12.39 5.02 -0.07
C PHE A 137 13.24 6.29 0.00
N SER A 138 14.01 6.47 1.08
CA SER A 138 14.92 7.62 1.22
C SER A 138 16.04 7.63 0.18
N THR A 139 16.46 6.48 -0.32
CA THR A 139 17.50 6.37 -1.36
C THR A 139 16.96 6.48 -2.78
N GLU A 140 15.63 6.44 -2.99
CA GLU A 140 14.99 6.51 -4.31
C GLU A 140 15.31 7.84 -5.04
N SER A 141 15.66 8.90 -4.30
CA SER A 141 16.04 10.20 -4.88
C SER A 141 17.46 10.28 -5.44
N SER A 142 18.35 9.33 -5.12
CA SER A 142 19.78 9.48 -5.42
C SER A 142 20.29 8.68 -6.62
N THR A 143 19.69 7.54 -6.98
CA THR A 143 20.24 6.69 -8.05
C THR A 143 19.17 5.82 -8.69
N GLU A 144 19.34 5.60 -9.98
CA GLU A 144 18.51 4.85 -10.91
C GLU A 144 17.86 3.57 -10.34
N ASN A 145 16.54 3.48 -10.52
CA ASN A 145 15.66 2.30 -10.52
C ASN A 145 16.24 1.00 -9.91
N GLY A 146 16.08 0.83 -8.59
CA GLY A 146 16.35 -0.44 -7.93
C GLY A 146 15.47 -0.65 -6.70
N GLY A 147 15.35 -1.90 -6.25
CA GLY A 147 14.70 -2.29 -5.00
C GLY A 147 13.18 -2.46 -5.09
N LEU A 148 12.53 -2.34 -3.93
CA LEU A 148 11.11 -2.65 -3.75
C LEU A 148 10.16 -1.72 -4.53
N TYR A 149 10.59 -0.50 -4.84
CA TYR A 149 9.79 0.53 -5.52
C TYR A 149 9.79 0.42 -7.05
N SER A 150 10.69 -0.40 -7.61
CA SER A 150 10.75 -0.70 -9.04
C SER A 150 9.95 -1.96 -9.41
N VAL A 151 9.22 -2.53 -8.44
CA VAL A 151 8.38 -3.72 -8.59
C VAL A 151 6.91 -3.32 -8.44
N HIS A 152 6.07 -3.75 -9.37
CA HIS A 152 4.61 -3.71 -9.23
C HIS A 152 4.16 -5.01 -8.60
N TRP A 153 3.79 -4.94 -7.32
CA TRP A 153 3.42 -6.12 -6.55
C TRP A 153 2.01 -6.59 -6.87
N PHE A 154 1.78 -7.89 -6.92
CA PHE A 154 0.43 -8.40 -6.95
C PHE A 154 -0.31 -8.08 -5.64
N ARG A 155 0.38 -8.32 -4.51
CA ARG A 155 -0.18 -8.12 -3.19
C ARG A 155 0.87 -7.58 -2.23
N ILE A 156 0.50 -6.58 -1.43
CA ILE A 156 1.28 -6.13 -0.27
C ILE A 156 0.50 -6.43 0.99
N VAL A 157 1.16 -7.06 1.96
CA VAL A 157 0.63 -7.35 3.29
C VAL A 157 1.49 -6.62 4.32
N LEU A 158 0.85 -5.78 5.13
CA LEU A 158 1.45 -5.17 6.32
C LEU A 158 1.06 -5.99 7.54
N ASP A 159 2.02 -6.66 8.16
CA ASP A 159 1.83 -7.28 9.47
C ASP A 159 2.16 -6.30 10.60
N GLU A 160 1.38 -6.34 11.67
CA GLU A 160 1.31 -5.28 12.68
C GLU A 160 1.18 -3.88 12.05
N ALA A 161 0.16 -3.72 11.20
CA ALA A 161 -0.06 -2.50 10.40
C ALA A 161 -0.19 -1.19 11.22
N HIS A 162 -0.39 -1.27 12.55
CA HIS A 162 -0.29 -0.09 13.41
C HIS A 162 1.10 0.59 13.38
N MET A 163 2.14 -0.08 12.86
CA MET A 163 3.46 0.51 12.62
C MET A 163 3.45 1.72 11.65
N ILE A 164 2.44 1.83 10.79
CA ILE A 164 2.30 2.98 9.85
C ILE A 164 1.35 4.07 10.36
N LYS A 165 0.91 4.02 11.62
CA LYS A 165 -0.16 4.87 12.18
C LYS A 165 0.05 6.38 12.02
N SER A 166 1.30 6.86 12.08
CA SER A 166 1.61 8.26 11.83
C SER A 166 1.76 8.53 10.33
N SER A 167 0.81 9.25 9.75
CA SER A 167 0.77 9.50 8.30
C SER A 167 2.00 10.26 7.79
N LYS A 168 2.57 11.12 8.65
CA LYS A 168 3.76 11.93 8.37
C LYS A 168 5.07 11.14 8.51
N SER A 169 5.07 9.99 9.16
CA SER A 169 6.30 9.19 9.31
C SER A 169 6.84 8.69 7.97
N LEU A 170 8.16 8.59 7.87
CA LEU A 170 8.83 8.04 6.69
C LEU A 170 8.34 6.63 6.36
N ILE A 171 8.17 5.78 7.37
CA ILE A 171 7.67 4.41 7.22
C ILE A 171 6.27 4.39 6.59
N SER A 172 5.36 5.24 7.06
CA SER A 172 4.01 5.31 6.50
C SER A 172 4.00 5.85 5.08
N GLN A 173 4.86 6.83 4.77
CA GLN A 173 4.98 7.38 3.42
C GLN A 173 5.55 6.35 2.44
N ALA A 174 6.64 5.69 2.85
CA ALA A 174 7.32 4.62 2.14
C ALA A 174 6.36 3.46 1.81
N ALA A 175 5.67 2.92 2.83
CA ALA A 175 4.70 1.84 2.63
C ALA A 175 3.56 2.25 1.67
N ALA A 176 3.08 3.49 1.75
CA ALA A 176 2.03 3.99 0.87
C ALA A 176 2.52 4.29 -0.56
N ALA A 177 3.82 4.48 -0.78
CA ALA A 177 4.41 4.74 -2.09
C ALA A 177 4.59 3.47 -2.93
N LEU A 178 4.59 2.28 -2.32
CA LEU A 178 4.69 1.01 -3.03
C LEU A 178 3.50 0.78 -3.99
N THR A 179 3.82 0.27 -5.18
CA THR A 179 2.84 -0.02 -6.23
C THR A 179 2.34 -1.45 -6.11
N ALA A 180 1.01 -1.63 -6.08
CA ALA A 180 0.40 -2.94 -5.98
C ALA A 180 -1.06 -2.98 -6.43
N ASP A 181 -1.52 -4.17 -6.82
CA ASP A 181 -2.93 -4.44 -7.16
C ASP A 181 -3.78 -4.67 -5.90
N ARG A 182 -3.27 -5.42 -4.92
CA ARG A 182 -3.99 -5.78 -3.69
C ARG A 182 -3.21 -5.35 -2.45
N ARG A 183 -3.92 -4.87 -1.42
CA ARG A 183 -3.31 -4.37 -0.18
C ARG A 183 -4.06 -4.89 1.05
N TRP A 184 -3.30 -5.37 2.02
CA TRP A 184 -3.80 -5.94 3.27
C TRP A 184 -3.09 -5.34 4.47
N CYS A 185 -3.86 -5.02 5.50
CA CYS A 185 -3.36 -4.62 6.81
C CYS A 185 -3.78 -5.68 7.82
N LEU A 186 -2.81 -6.36 8.45
CA LEU A 186 -3.03 -7.29 9.54
C LEU A 186 -2.66 -6.58 10.85
N THR A 187 -3.61 -6.43 11.77
CA THR A 187 -3.30 -5.83 13.07
C THR A 187 -4.38 -6.15 14.10
N GLY A 188 -4.01 -6.43 15.34
CA GLY A 188 -5.01 -6.57 16.42
C GLY A 188 -5.57 -5.22 16.90
N THR A 189 -4.90 -4.11 16.60
CA THR A 189 -5.15 -2.78 17.17
C THR A 189 -5.10 -1.71 16.07
N PRO A 190 -6.13 -1.65 15.19
CA PRO A 190 -6.13 -0.71 14.06
C PRO A 190 -6.21 0.77 14.49
N ILE A 191 -6.62 1.05 15.74
CA ILE A 191 -6.63 2.37 16.36
C ILE A 191 -5.90 2.24 17.69
N GLN A 192 -4.89 3.07 17.93
CA GLN A 192 -4.15 3.10 19.20
C GLN A 192 -4.30 4.44 19.90
N ASN A 193 -3.98 5.53 19.20
CA ASN A 193 -3.85 6.85 19.79
C ASN A 193 -5.02 7.75 19.41
N ASN A 194 -5.28 7.88 18.12
CA ASN A 194 -6.27 8.81 17.59
C ASN A 194 -6.84 8.31 16.25
N LEU A 195 -7.81 9.06 15.74
CA LEU A 195 -8.49 8.71 14.49
C LEU A 195 -7.57 8.83 13.25
N GLU A 196 -6.45 9.55 13.34
CA GLU A 196 -5.44 9.64 12.27
C GLU A 196 -4.79 8.28 11.99
N ASP A 197 -4.73 7.38 12.98
CA ASP A 197 -4.23 6.02 12.81
C ASP A 197 -4.98 5.29 11.66
N LEU A 198 -6.31 5.48 11.57
CA LEU A 198 -7.13 4.93 10.48
C LEU A 198 -6.83 5.58 9.14
N TYR A 199 -6.60 6.89 9.11
CA TYR A 199 -6.26 7.60 7.88
C TYR A 199 -5.01 7.01 7.24
N SER A 200 -3.98 6.71 8.04
CA SER A 200 -2.76 6.07 7.53
C SER A 200 -3.04 4.72 6.89
N LEU A 201 -3.91 3.89 7.48
CA LEU A 201 -4.34 2.62 6.89
C LEU A 201 -5.10 2.84 5.58
N PHE A 202 -6.05 3.78 5.53
CA PHE A 202 -6.80 4.08 4.31
C PHE A 202 -5.93 4.65 3.19
N ARG A 203 -4.94 5.47 3.53
CA ARG A 203 -3.96 5.99 2.58
C ARG A 203 -3.13 4.87 1.96
N PHE A 204 -2.66 3.94 2.79
CA PHE A 204 -1.96 2.75 2.30
C PHE A 204 -2.88 1.92 1.41
N LEU A 205 -4.07 1.58 1.88
CA LEU A 205 -5.06 0.75 1.17
C LEU A 205 -5.63 1.39 -0.12
N LYS A 206 -5.37 2.69 -0.36
CA LYS A 206 -5.90 3.46 -1.49
C LYS A 206 -7.43 3.52 -1.51
N VAL A 207 -8.06 3.63 -0.34
CA VAL A 207 -9.52 3.73 -0.24
C VAL A 207 -9.95 5.13 -0.66
N GLU A 208 -10.61 5.27 -1.81
CA GLU A 208 -11.19 6.53 -2.24
C GLU A 208 -12.57 6.75 -1.58
N PRO A 209 -12.95 8.01 -1.26
CA PRO A 209 -12.13 9.23 -1.30
C PRO A 209 -11.24 9.42 -0.04
N TRP A 210 -11.27 8.47 0.90
CA TRP A 210 -10.74 8.61 2.26
C TRP A 210 -9.22 8.66 2.39
N ARG A 211 -8.48 8.29 1.35
CA ARG A 211 -7.03 8.47 1.27
C ARG A 211 -6.60 9.94 1.16
N ASN A 212 -7.53 10.85 0.83
CA ASN A 212 -7.25 12.27 0.69
C ASN A 212 -7.38 12.96 2.06
N TRP A 213 -6.27 13.50 2.57
CA TRP A 213 -6.25 14.16 3.88
C TRP A 213 -7.24 15.32 3.99
N ALA A 214 -7.40 16.14 2.96
CA ALA A 214 -8.29 17.29 3.04
C ALA A 214 -9.76 16.86 3.22
N LEU A 215 -10.18 15.81 2.52
CA LEU A 215 -11.52 15.23 2.66
C LEU A 215 -11.68 14.52 4.00
N TRP A 216 -10.70 13.69 4.39
CA TRP A 216 -10.68 13.02 5.70
C TRP A 216 -10.79 14.03 6.84
N ASN A 217 -9.95 15.07 6.81
CA ASN A 217 -9.88 16.07 7.85
C ASN A 217 -11.20 16.84 7.99
N LYS A 218 -11.80 17.21 6.84
CA LYS A 218 -13.06 17.97 6.81
C LYS A 218 -14.28 17.15 7.25
N LEU A 219 -14.39 15.90 6.80
CA LEU A 219 -15.61 15.10 6.95
C LEU A 219 -15.57 14.12 8.12
N VAL A 220 -14.37 13.76 8.60
CA VAL A 220 -14.17 12.73 9.61
C VAL A 220 -13.43 13.27 10.82
N GLN A 221 -12.19 13.76 10.65
CA GLN A 221 -11.33 14.14 11.77
C GLN A 221 -11.93 15.28 12.60
N LYS A 222 -12.22 16.43 11.98
CA LYS A 222 -12.75 17.60 12.67
C LYS A 222 -14.10 17.35 13.34
N PRO A 223 -15.12 16.78 12.65
CA PRO A 223 -16.37 16.45 13.32
C PRO A 223 -16.18 15.52 14.52
N PHE A 224 -15.30 14.53 14.42
CA PHE A 224 -15.02 13.64 15.56
C PHE A 224 -14.37 14.38 16.74
N GLU A 225 -13.39 15.25 16.49
CA GLU A 225 -12.73 16.07 17.52
C GLU A 225 -13.68 17.08 18.17
N GLU A 226 -14.66 17.57 17.41
CA GLU A 226 -15.72 18.48 17.90
C GLU A 226 -16.85 17.74 18.65
N GLY A 227 -16.78 16.41 18.78
CA GLY A 227 -17.78 15.59 19.48
C GLY A 227 -19.05 15.31 18.66
N ASP A 228 -19.01 15.54 17.36
CA ASP A 228 -20.12 15.28 16.45
C ASP A 228 -20.23 13.77 16.11
N GLU A 229 -21.35 13.16 16.51
CA GLU A 229 -21.63 11.75 16.23
C GLU A 229 -21.60 11.40 14.74
N ARG A 230 -21.82 12.37 13.84
CA ARG A 230 -21.76 12.15 12.39
C ARG A 230 -20.37 11.66 11.96
N GLY A 231 -19.30 12.16 12.58
CA GLY A 231 -17.93 11.72 12.30
C GLY A 231 -17.73 10.24 12.63
N LEU A 232 -18.19 9.80 13.81
CA LEU A 232 -18.10 8.40 14.23
C LEU A 232 -18.96 7.47 13.35
N LYS A 233 -20.21 7.86 13.07
CA LYS A 233 -21.11 7.09 12.19
C LYS A 233 -20.53 6.93 10.78
N LEU A 234 -19.90 7.97 10.26
CA LEU A 234 -19.22 7.93 8.98
C LEU A 234 -18.04 6.95 9.00
N VAL A 235 -17.17 7.01 10.02
CA VAL A 235 -16.05 6.07 10.18
C VAL A 235 -16.53 4.62 10.23
N GLN A 236 -17.57 4.34 11.03
CA GLN A 236 -18.16 3.00 11.11
C GLN A 236 -18.68 2.53 9.75
N THR A 237 -19.32 3.42 8.99
CA THR A 237 -19.85 3.12 7.66
C THR A 237 -18.73 2.82 6.66
N ILE A 238 -17.64 3.58 6.71
CA ILE A 238 -16.45 3.36 5.87
C ILE A 238 -15.77 2.03 6.23
N LEU A 239 -15.70 1.70 7.51
CA LEU A 239 -15.02 0.51 8.00
C LEU A 239 -15.76 -0.79 7.68
N LYS A 240 -17.10 -0.80 7.68
CA LYS A 240 -17.93 -2.00 7.42
C LYS A 240 -17.48 -2.83 6.21
N PRO A 241 -17.29 -2.27 5.00
CA PRO A 241 -16.87 -3.05 3.83
C PRO A 241 -15.37 -3.35 3.76
N VAL A 242 -14.53 -2.62 4.50
CA VAL A 242 -13.05 -2.72 4.36
C VAL A 242 -12.37 -3.43 5.52
N MET A 243 -13.03 -3.58 6.67
CA MET A 243 -12.49 -4.17 7.88
C MET A 243 -13.28 -5.42 8.29
N LEU A 244 -12.56 -6.52 8.48
CA LEU A 244 -13.05 -7.71 9.17
C LEU A 244 -12.45 -7.73 10.58
N ARG A 245 -13.29 -7.80 11.61
CA ARG A 245 -12.85 -7.82 13.01
C ARG A 245 -13.58 -8.92 13.79
N ARG A 246 -12.84 -9.92 14.25
CA ARG A 246 -13.30 -10.93 15.22
C ARG A 246 -12.57 -10.78 16.54
N THR A 247 -13.27 -11.06 17.63
CA THR A 247 -12.74 -11.10 18.99
C THR A 247 -12.68 -12.54 19.49
N LYS A 248 -11.99 -12.79 20.60
CA LYS A 248 -11.97 -14.14 21.23
C LYS A 248 -13.35 -14.59 21.71
N HIS A 249 -14.30 -13.66 21.85
CA HIS A 249 -15.69 -13.90 22.22
C HIS A 249 -16.63 -13.93 21.02
N SER A 250 -16.12 -13.78 19.79
CA SER A 250 -16.95 -13.91 18.60
C SER A 250 -17.53 -15.32 18.50
N THR A 251 -18.73 -15.41 17.96
CA THR A 251 -19.42 -16.68 17.74
C THR A 251 -19.60 -16.95 16.25
N ASP A 252 -19.78 -18.23 15.90
CA ASP A 252 -20.24 -18.62 14.57
C ASP A 252 -21.75 -18.30 14.38
N LYS A 253 -22.30 -18.71 13.22
CA LYS A 253 -23.72 -18.48 12.90
C LYS A 253 -24.66 -19.26 13.81
N GLU A 254 -24.16 -20.32 14.42
CA GLU A 254 -24.85 -21.22 15.33
C GLU A 254 -24.69 -20.80 16.80
N GLY A 255 -24.01 -19.68 17.07
CA GLY A 255 -23.82 -19.13 18.42
C GLY A 255 -22.69 -19.78 19.23
N ARG A 256 -21.89 -20.67 18.62
CA ARG A 256 -20.76 -21.32 19.29
C ARG A 256 -19.53 -20.41 19.28
N PRO A 257 -18.73 -20.37 20.34
CA PRO A 257 -17.49 -19.58 20.37
C PRO A 257 -16.55 -20.01 19.23
N ILE A 258 -15.99 -19.04 18.49
CA ILE A 258 -15.02 -19.33 17.42
C ILE A 258 -13.69 -19.88 17.97
N LEU A 259 -13.44 -19.71 19.26
CA LEU A 259 -12.25 -20.18 19.94
C LEU A 259 -12.62 -20.57 21.37
N THR A 260 -12.37 -21.83 21.73
CA THR A 260 -12.47 -22.34 23.10
C THR A 260 -11.10 -22.22 23.75
N LEU A 261 -10.93 -21.25 24.66
CA LEU A 261 -9.71 -21.11 25.44
C LEU A 261 -9.68 -22.19 26.54
N PRO A 262 -8.55 -22.88 26.74
CA PRO A 262 -8.38 -23.71 27.93
C PRO A 262 -8.43 -22.83 29.20
N PRO A 263 -8.85 -23.40 30.35
CA PRO A 263 -8.97 -22.68 31.62
C PRO A 263 -7.61 -22.22 32.16
#